data_AF-A0A3N5JCF1-F1
#
_entry.id   AF-A0A3N5JCF1-F1
#
_cell.length_a   1.000
_cell.length_b   1.000
_cell.length_c   1.000
_cell.angle_alpha   90.00
_cell.angle_beta   90.00
_cell.angle_gamma   90.00
#
_symmetry.space_group_name_H-M   'P 1'
#
loop_
_entity.id
_entity.type
_entity.pdbx_description
1 polymer ?
#
loop_
_entity_poly.entity_id
_entity_poly.type
_entity_poly.pdbx_seq_one_letter_code
_entity_poly.pdbx_strand_id
1 'polypeptide(L)'
;MHVNTRYLYLGGSYDLQQLFQEEDLTREVQERQSDIPARLSGMRQILASPMPPAIEPDHHCRSPYECPFWEHCTKGKPDRWVYYLPGGRYAFQRMTALGIQTIDEIPSAYPLKLLQQRVKDNVEWVGPGLQAALATVAYPVHHLDFETLGSAIPLYPNTRPYQSVPFQWSNHIETADGQLRHEAYLCSDSRDPREELAVALLESVGKQGSICTYTGYEHGVLTGLAHALPHLRSDLDHVCDRLWDLHTIVKAHYYHPAFEGSYSIKRVLPAVVPHLAYDDLEIQEGVLASLRFHRIAFGNTDSAERARIRKALLRYCERDTFGMVELRRALAIKTCANTSGRSEPISRALSRNLSPPKWGTEG
;
A
#
# COMPACT_ATOMS: atom_id res chain seq x y z
N MET A 1 -30.87 -1.04 3.45
CA MET A 1 -30.52 -1.16 2.02
C MET A 1 -29.01 -0.98 1.88
N HIS A 2 -28.35 -1.93 1.23
CA HIS A 2 -26.91 -1.88 0.92
C HIS A 2 -26.65 -2.47 -0.47
N VAL A 3 -25.45 -2.23 -1.01
CA VAL A 3 -25.06 -2.79 -2.30
C VAL A 3 -24.82 -4.30 -2.17
N ASN A 4 -25.45 -5.08 -3.04
CA ASN A 4 -25.22 -6.51 -3.16
C ASN A 4 -23.88 -6.78 -3.86
N THR A 5 -22.85 -7.12 -3.08
CA THR A 5 -21.49 -7.40 -3.60
C THR A 5 -21.38 -8.68 -4.44
N ARG A 6 -22.49 -9.42 -4.60
CA ARG A 6 -22.60 -10.59 -5.48
C ARG A 6 -23.37 -10.31 -6.77
N TYR A 7 -23.92 -9.11 -6.95
CA TYR A 7 -24.58 -8.72 -8.20
C TYR A 7 -23.60 -8.81 -9.37
N LEU A 8 -23.97 -9.56 -10.42
CA LEU A 8 -23.19 -9.69 -11.65
C LEU A 8 -23.80 -8.79 -12.72
N TYR A 9 -23.06 -7.79 -13.16
CA TYR A 9 -23.49 -6.91 -14.24
C TYR A 9 -23.26 -7.57 -15.60
N LEU A 10 -24.31 -7.72 -16.42
CA LEU A 10 -24.23 -8.37 -17.74
C LEU A 10 -24.13 -7.37 -18.91
N GLY A 11 -24.01 -6.06 -18.63
CA GLY A 11 -24.11 -4.99 -19.62
C GLY A 11 -25.52 -4.39 -19.72
N GLY A 12 -25.63 -3.20 -20.30
CA GLY A 12 -26.91 -2.48 -20.44
C GLY A 12 -27.39 -1.80 -19.14
N SER A 13 -28.69 -1.81 -18.90
CA SER A 13 -29.30 -1.20 -17.70
C SER A 13 -29.06 -2.06 -16.44
N TYR A 14 -28.88 -1.41 -15.30
CA TYR A 14 -28.77 -2.09 -14.01
C TYR A 14 -30.12 -2.63 -13.54
N ASP A 15 -30.13 -3.86 -13.04
CA ASP A 15 -31.26 -4.38 -12.26
C ASP A 15 -31.12 -3.87 -10.82
N LEU A 16 -31.87 -2.81 -10.49
CA LEU A 16 -31.81 -2.17 -9.18
C LEU A 16 -32.30 -3.09 -8.05
N GLN A 17 -33.21 -4.03 -8.34
CA GLN A 17 -33.73 -4.97 -7.34
C GLN A 17 -32.68 -6.03 -6.96
N GLN A 18 -31.75 -6.34 -7.87
CA GLN A 18 -30.63 -7.24 -7.58
C GLN A 18 -29.37 -6.51 -7.11
N LEU A 19 -29.14 -5.28 -7.58
CA LEU A 19 -27.99 -4.46 -7.20
C LEU A 19 -28.08 -4.00 -5.74
N PHE A 20 -29.29 -3.70 -5.26
CA PHE A 20 -29.53 -3.32 -3.88
C PHE A 20 -30.22 -4.44 -3.12
N GLN A 21 -29.69 -4.74 -1.94
CA GLN A 21 -30.33 -5.66 -1.00
C GLN A 21 -30.97 -4.85 0.12
N GLU A 22 -32.25 -5.10 0.37
CA GLU A 22 -32.95 -4.61 1.55
C GLU A 22 -32.87 -5.66 2.66
N GLU A 23 -32.48 -5.22 3.84
CA GLU A 23 -32.39 -6.04 5.05
C GLU A 23 -33.26 -5.37 6.11
N ASP A 24 -34.24 -6.12 6.63
CA ASP A 24 -35.12 -5.65 7.69
C ASP A 24 -34.38 -5.77 9.03
N LEU A 25 -33.95 -4.61 9.55
CA LEU A 25 -33.26 -4.51 10.83
C LEU A 25 -34.19 -4.03 11.95
N THR A 26 -35.52 -4.10 11.74
CA THR A 26 -36.51 -3.54 12.68
C THR A 26 -36.35 -4.12 14.08
N ARG A 27 -36.17 -5.43 14.19
CA ARG A 27 -36.03 -6.11 15.48
C ARG A 27 -34.75 -5.69 16.19
N GLU A 28 -33.61 -5.71 15.49
CA GLU A 28 -32.30 -5.31 16.02
C GLU A 28 -32.31 -3.84 16.49
N VAL A 29 -33.03 -2.98 15.78
CA VAL A 29 -33.21 -1.57 16.15
C VAL A 29 -34.12 -1.44 17.38
N GLN A 30 -35.25 -2.15 17.42
CA GLN A 30 -36.18 -2.15 18.57
C GLN A 30 -35.50 -2.64 19.85
N GLU A 31 -34.71 -3.72 19.76
CA GLU A 31 -33.94 -4.27 20.90
C GLU A 31 -32.93 -3.26 21.46
N ARG A 32 -32.42 -2.34 20.63
CA ARG A 32 -31.50 -1.26 21.05
C ARG A 32 -32.22 0.02 21.47
N GLN A 33 -33.52 0.14 21.18
CA GLN A 33 -34.27 1.38 21.37
C GLN A 33 -34.39 1.76 22.86
N SER A 34 -34.55 0.76 23.74
CA SER A 34 -34.63 0.97 25.20
C SER A 34 -33.40 1.65 25.79
N ASP A 35 -32.23 1.46 25.18
CA ASP A 35 -30.96 2.03 25.65
C ASP A 35 -30.77 3.49 25.22
N ILE A 36 -31.52 3.96 24.21
CA ILE A 36 -31.32 5.28 23.60
C ILE A 36 -31.52 6.42 24.61
N PRO A 37 -32.60 6.47 25.42
CA PRO A 37 -32.77 7.55 26.39
C PRO A 37 -31.61 7.69 27.37
N ALA A 38 -31.09 6.56 27.88
CA ALA A 38 -29.96 6.55 28.79
C ALA A 38 -28.67 7.05 28.09
N ARG A 39 -28.39 6.60 26.86
CA ARG A 39 -27.25 7.07 26.07
C ARG A 39 -27.32 8.57 25.77
N LEU A 40 -28.48 9.07 25.36
CA LEU A 40 -28.70 10.50 25.10
C LEU A 40 -28.54 11.35 26.36
N SER A 41 -29.03 10.86 27.49
CA SER A 41 -28.83 11.54 28.78
C SER A 41 -27.34 11.64 29.11
N GLY A 42 -26.59 10.54 28.98
CA GLY A 42 -25.14 10.53 29.19
C GLY A 42 -24.39 11.48 28.24
N MET A 43 -24.73 11.49 26.95
CA MET A 43 -24.13 12.41 25.98
C MET A 43 -24.41 13.88 26.34
N ARG A 44 -25.64 14.22 26.75
CA ARG A 44 -26.00 15.58 27.18
C ARG A 44 -25.25 16.00 28.45
N GLN A 45 -25.08 15.09 29.41
CA GLN A 45 -24.30 15.35 30.61
C GLN A 45 -22.83 15.64 30.28
N ILE A 46 -22.22 14.87 29.36
CA ILE A 46 -20.85 15.11 28.90
C ILE A 46 -20.74 16.49 28.23
N LEU A 47 -21.69 16.85 27.35
CA LEU A 47 -21.68 18.15 26.66
C LEU A 47 -21.90 19.34 27.61
N ALA A 48 -22.67 19.15 28.69
CA ALA A 48 -22.90 20.18 29.70
C ALA A 48 -21.75 20.30 30.70
N SER A 49 -20.82 19.35 30.73
CA SER A 49 -19.68 19.36 31.64
C SER A 49 -18.67 20.45 31.21
N PRO A 50 -18.19 21.28 32.15
CA PRO A 50 -17.11 22.24 31.87
C PRO A 50 -15.74 21.55 31.72
N MET A 51 -15.64 20.27 32.07
CA MET A 51 -14.42 19.47 31.97
C MET A 51 -14.59 18.30 30.99
N PRO A 52 -13.54 17.95 30.24
CA PRO A 52 -13.57 16.76 29.38
C PRO A 52 -13.74 15.49 30.22
N PRO A 53 -14.35 14.42 29.65
CA PRO A 53 -14.46 13.15 30.34
C PRO A 53 -13.07 12.57 30.64
N ALA A 54 -12.92 11.93 31.80
CA ALA A 54 -11.68 11.30 32.24
C ALA A 54 -11.45 9.95 31.52
N ILE A 55 -11.23 10.00 30.20
CA ILE A 55 -10.96 8.84 29.35
C ILE A 55 -9.55 8.97 28.78
N GLU A 56 -8.71 7.98 29.06
CA GLU A 56 -7.36 7.91 28.50
C GLU A 56 -7.40 7.52 27.02
N PRO A 57 -6.60 8.16 26.15
CA PRO A 57 -6.49 7.77 24.74
C PRO A 57 -6.10 6.30 24.55
N ASP A 58 -6.85 5.60 23.70
CA ASP A 58 -6.61 4.20 23.29
C ASP A 58 -7.18 4.01 21.87
N HIS A 59 -7.14 2.80 21.35
CA HIS A 59 -7.63 2.38 20.04
C HIS A 59 -9.11 2.66 19.81
N HIS A 60 -9.89 2.94 20.86
CA HIS A 60 -11.27 3.42 20.69
C HIS A 60 -11.32 4.79 19.99
N CYS A 61 -10.25 5.60 20.10
CA CYS A 61 -10.13 6.90 19.42
C CYS A 61 -9.99 6.78 17.90
N ARG A 62 -9.92 5.57 17.33
CA ARG A 62 -9.87 5.33 15.88
C ARG A 62 -11.04 4.48 15.37
N SER A 63 -12.04 4.24 16.21
CA SER A 63 -13.15 3.36 15.90
C SER A 63 -14.50 4.03 16.22
N PRO A 64 -15.45 4.08 15.28
CA PRO A 64 -15.36 3.62 13.88
C PRO A 64 -14.58 4.58 12.96
N TYR A 65 -14.31 5.80 13.44
CA TYR A 65 -13.57 6.83 12.73
C TYR A 65 -12.51 7.43 13.66
N GLU A 66 -11.57 8.17 13.09
CA GLU A 66 -10.58 8.92 13.85
C GLU A 66 -11.25 10.00 14.71
N CYS A 67 -10.87 10.04 15.99
CA CYS A 67 -11.34 11.03 16.95
C CYS A 67 -10.69 12.39 16.64
N PRO A 68 -11.49 13.46 16.47
CA PRO A 68 -10.95 14.79 16.16
C PRO A 68 -10.14 15.40 17.31
N PHE A 69 -10.20 14.82 18.52
CA PHE A 69 -9.43 15.25 19.69
C PHE A 69 -8.15 14.44 19.91
N TRP A 70 -7.78 13.51 19.00
CA TRP A 70 -6.59 12.68 19.16
C TRP A 70 -5.35 13.51 19.49
N GLU A 71 -5.01 14.49 18.66
CA GLU A 71 -3.84 15.35 18.85
C GLU A 71 -3.87 16.09 20.19
N HIS A 72 -5.05 16.59 20.59
CA HIS A 72 -5.22 17.28 21.87
C HIS A 72 -4.95 16.32 23.05
N CYS A 73 -5.57 15.14 23.04
CA CYS A 73 -5.47 14.19 24.14
C CYS A 73 -4.11 13.49 24.20
N THR A 74 -3.38 13.39 23.08
CA THR A 74 -2.06 12.75 23.03
C THR A 74 -0.89 13.72 23.10
N LYS A 75 -1.13 15.04 23.16
CA LYS A 75 -0.08 16.07 23.17
C LYS A 75 1.00 15.86 24.24
N GLY A 76 0.62 15.33 25.41
CA GLY A 76 1.53 15.06 26.53
C GLY A 76 2.04 13.62 26.59
N LYS A 77 1.72 12.76 25.62
CA LYS A 77 2.21 11.38 25.60
C LYS A 77 3.68 11.36 25.13
N PRO A 78 4.51 10.46 25.69
CA PRO A 78 5.91 10.37 25.29
C PRO A 78 6.05 9.91 23.84
N ASP A 79 7.15 10.29 23.17
CA ASP A 79 7.40 9.91 21.78
C ASP A 79 7.37 8.37 21.57
N ARG A 80 7.93 7.64 22.54
CA ARG A 80 7.94 6.16 22.57
C ARG A 80 6.80 5.60 23.41
N TRP A 81 5.63 6.24 23.40
CA TRP A 81 4.42 5.75 24.07
C TRP A 81 4.11 4.32 23.63
N VAL A 82 3.78 3.45 24.60
CA VAL A 82 3.55 2.02 24.36
C VAL A 82 2.38 1.74 23.41
N TYR A 83 1.54 2.73 23.14
CA TYR A 83 0.53 2.69 22.09
C TYR A 83 1.10 2.41 20.69
N TYR A 84 2.31 2.88 20.41
CA TYR A 84 2.99 2.66 19.13
C TYR A 84 3.63 1.26 19.01
N LEU A 85 3.59 0.45 20.07
CA LEU A 85 4.05 -0.93 19.98
C LEU A 85 3.09 -1.75 19.09
N PRO A 86 3.60 -2.45 18.06
CA PRO A 86 2.76 -3.29 17.21
C PRO A 86 2.00 -4.35 18.00
N GLY A 87 0.77 -4.68 17.58
CA GLY A 87 -0.07 -5.71 18.22
C GLY A 87 -1.50 -5.24 18.56
N GLY A 88 -1.81 -3.96 18.32
CA GLY A 88 -3.15 -3.40 18.43
C GLY A 88 -3.67 -3.30 19.87
N ARG A 89 -5.00 -3.16 19.99
CA ARG A 89 -5.70 -2.89 21.26
C ARG A 89 -5.28 -3.80 22.41
N TYR A 90 -5.23 -5.11 22.19
CA TYR A 90 -4.93 -6.08 23.24
C TYR A 90 -3.45 -6.07 23.69
N ALA A 91 -2.53 -5.68 22.81
CA ALA A 91 -1.13 -5.52 23.20
C ALA A 91 -0.99 -4.27 24.08
N PHE A 92 -1.56 -3.15 23.64
CA PHE A 92 -1.55 -1.90 24.38
C PHE A 92 -2.18 -2.01 25.76
N GLN A 93 -3.43 -2.51 25.85
CA GLN A 93 -4.15 -2.64 27.13
C GLN A 93 -3.41 -3.52 28.14
N ARG A 94 -2.74 -4.57 27.67
CA ARG A 94 -1.93 -5.44 28.53
C ARG A 94 -0.69 -4.74 29.07
N MET A 95 -0.02 -3.92 28.27
CA MET A 95 1.13 -3.13 28.73
C MET A 95 0.70 -2.07 29.74
N THR A 96 -0.39 -1.35 29.45
CA THR A 96 -0.95 -0.36 30.38
C THR A 96 -1.39 -0.98 31.71
N ALA A 97 -1.98 -2.18 31.69
CA ALA A 97 -2.35 -2.91 32.91
C ALA A 97 -1.13 -3.31 33.78
N LEU A 98 0.07 -3.40 33.18
CA LEU A 98 1.33 -3.62 33.88
C LEU A 98 2.00 -2.31 34.34
N GLY A 99 1.35 -1.16 34.15
CA GLY A 99 1.90 0.16 34.47
C GLY A 99 2.98 0.64 33.49
N ILE A 100 3.15 -0.04 32.35
CA ILE A 100 4.12 0.33 31.32
C ILE A 100 3.53 1.47 30.49
N GLN A 101 4.20 2.62 30.48
CA GLN A 101 3.84 3.79 29.71
C GLN A 101 4.66 3.91 28.43
N THR A 102 5.95 3.60 28.47
CA THR A 102 6.84 3.69 27.30
C THR A 102 7.26 2.31 26.81
N ILE A 103 7.64 2.22 25.54
CA ILE A 103 8.18 0.99 24.95
C ILE A 103 9.49 0.57 25.66
N ASP A 104 10.25 1.53 26.17
CA ASP A 104 11.56 1.31 26.81
C ASP A 104 11.41 0.72 28.22
N GLU A 105 10.28 0.97 28.89
CA GLU A 105 9.94 0.37 30.19
C GLU A 105 9.57 -1.12 30.12
N ILE A 106 9.35 -1.67 28.92
CA ILE A 106 9.01 -3.08 28.78
C ILE A 106 10.17 -3.93 29.32
N PRO A 107 9.96 -4.80 30.34
CA PRO A 107 11.03 -5.61 30.90
C PRO A 107 11.70 -6.50 29.85
N SER A 108 13.01 -6.74 29.97
CA SER A 108 13.75 -7.62 29.04
C SER A 108 13.25 -9.06 29.05
N ALA A 109 12.76 -9.54 30.20
CA ALA A 109 12.16 -10.86 30.36
C ALA A 109 10.74 -10.97 29.78
N TYR A 110 10.11 -9.85 29.39
CA TYR A 110 8.77 -9.89 28.81
C TYR A 110 8.81 -10.50 27.40
N PRO A 111 8.00 -11.52 27.08
CA PRO A 111 8.04 -12.17 25.78
C PRO A 111 7.40 -11.28 24.70
N LEU A 112 8.24 -10.64 23.88
CA LEU A 112 7.82 -9.87 22.72
C LEU A 112 7.87 -10.71 21.43
N LYS A 113 6.92 -10.46 20.53
CA LYS A 113 7.03 -10.95 19.15
C LYS A 113 8.22 -10.27 18.46
N LEU A 114 8.80 -10.91 17.45
CA LEU A 114 9.99 -10.40 16.75
C LEU A 114 9.87 -8.92 16.34
N LEU A 115 8.75 -8.53 15.73
CA LEU A 115 8.52 -7.15 15.31
C LEU A 115 8.44 -6.17 16.51
N GLN A 116 7.77 -6.57 17.59
CA GLN A 116 7.71 -5.76 18.80
C GLN A 116 9.10 -5.59 19.42
N GLN A 117 9.91 -6.66 19.39
CA GLN A 117 11.30 -6.60 19.82
C GLN A 117 12.10 -5.63 18.95
N ARG A 118 11.96 -5.67 17.62
CA ARG A 118 12.63 -4.72 16.71
C ARG A 118 12.26 -3.25 16.99
N VAL A 119 10.97 -2.97 17.21
CA VAL A 119 10.50 -1.62 17.58
C VAL A 119 11.03 -1.18 18.95
N LYS A 120 11.09 -2.11 19.90
CA LYS A 120 11.68 -1.85 21.22
C LYS A 120 13.18 -1.56 21.13
N ASP A 121 13.92 -2.40 20.42
CA ASP A 121 15.36 -2.24 20.24
C ASP A 121 15.69 -0.93 19.53
N ASN A 122 14.81 -0.49 18.62
CA ASN A 122 14.89 0.79 17.92
C ASN A 122 16.22 1.03 17.21
N VAL A 123 16.81 -0.04 16.68
CA VAL A 123 18.06 -0.02 15.92
C VAL A 123 17.83 -0.65 14.56
N GLU A 124 18.58 -0.19 13.56
CA GLU A 124 18.61 -0.85 12.26
C GLU A 124 19.12 -2.28 12.42
N TRP A 125 18.43 -3.22 11.81
CA TRP A 125 18.80 -4.63 11.81
C TRP A 125 18.88 -5.16 10.39
N VAL A 126 20.04 -5.73 10.06
CA VAL A 126 20.29 -6.46 8.82
C VAL A 126 20.43 -7.94 9.19
N GLY A 127 19.49 -8.75 8.72
CA GLY A 127 19.50 -10.19 8.96
C GLY A 127 20.57 -10.90 8.12
N PRO A 128 21.22 -11.96 8.65
CA PRO A 128 22.27 -12.68 7.93
C PRO A 128 21.78 -13.36 6.64
N GLY A 129 20.48 -13.66 6.55
CA GLY A 129 19.87 -14.24 5.35
C GLY A 129 19.52 -13.23 4.25
N LEU A 130 19.67 -11.91 4.48
CA LEU A 130 19.20 -10.89 3.52
C LEU A 130 19.87 -11.04 2.15
N GLN A 131 21.19 -11.23 2.11
CA GLN A 131 21.93 -11.36 0.85
C GLN A 131 21.47 -12.58 0.05
N ALA A 132 21.39 -13.73 0.71
CA ALA A 132 20.96 -14.98 0.08
C ALA A 132 19.52 -14.88 -0.43
N ALA A 133 18.61 -14.27 0.35
CA ALA A 133 17.23 -14.06 -0.05
C ALA A 133 17.12 -13.15 -1.28
N LEU A 134 17.84 -12.02 -1.31
CA LEU A 134 17.86 -11.11 -2.46
C LEU A 134 18.46 -11.75 -3.73
N ALA A 135 19.42 -12.66 -3.57
CA ALA A 135 20.08 -13.35 -4.67
C ALA A 135 19.25 -14.48 -5.32
N THR A 136 18.06 -14.79 -4.79
CA THR A 136 17.16 -15.79 -5.39
C THR A 136 16.45 -15.31 -6.67
N VAL A 137 16.59 -14.02 -7.00
CA VAL A 137 15.99 -13.42 -8.19
C VAL A 137 16.67 -13.92 -9.47
N ALA A 138 15.88 -14.16 -10.52
CA ALA A 138 16.36 -14.50 -11.85
C ALA A 138 16.26 -13.29 -12.79
N TYR A 139 17.28 -13.04 -13.59
CA TYR A 139 17.29 -11.95 -14.57
C TYR A 139 16.62 -12.35 -15.91
N PRO A 140 15.98 -11.42 -16.64
CA PRO A 140 15.74 -10.02 -16.25
C PRO A 140 14.76 -9.91 -15.07
N VAL A 141 14.97 -8.95 -14.18
CA VAL A 141 14.07 -8.68 -13.06
C VAL A 141 13.05 -7.64 -13.49
N HIS A 142 11.79 -8.04 -13.57
CA HIS A 142 10.67 -7.15 -13.81
C HIS A 142 10.16 -6.63 -12.47
N HIS A 143 10.02 -5.32 -12.29
CA HIS A 143 9.46 -4.72 -11.08
C HIS A 143 8.08 -4.20 -11.44
N LEU A 144 7.04 -4.91 -11.01
CA LEU A 144 5.68 -4.76 -11.51
C LEU A 144 4.75 -4.22 -10.42
N ASP A 145 3.94 -3.24 -10.80
CA ASP A 145 2.90 -2.65 -9.96
C ASP A 145 1.63 -2.38 -10.79
N PHE A 146 0.45 -2.51 -10.17
CA PHE A 146 -0.85 -2.27 -10.81
C PHE A 146 -1.65 -1.21 -10.08
N GLU A 147 -2.32 -0.36 -10.86
CA GLU A 147 -3.39 0.49 -10.39
C GLU A 147 -4.75 -0.03 -10.86
N THR A 148 -5.72 -0.05 -9.95
CA THR A 148 -7.01 -0.70 -10.17
C THR A 148 -8.18 0.15 -9.69
N LEU A 149 -9.34 -0.02 -10.31
CA LEU A 149 -10.58 0.65 -9.92
C LEU A 149 -11.58 -0.37 -9.36
N GLY A 150 -12.08 -0.13 -8.15
CA GLY A 150 -13.11 -0.94 -7.50
C GLY A 150 -14.43 -0.17 -7.32
N SER A 151 -15.21 0.00 -8.39
CA SER A 151 -16.46 0.78 -8.34
C SER A 151 -17.60 0.04 -7.62
N ALA A 152 -18.38 0.77 -6.82
CA ALA A 152 -19.60 0.24 -6.19
C ALA A 152 -20.68 -0.13 -7.22
N ILE A 153 -20.74 0.63 -8.33
CA ILE A 153 -21.60 0.34 -9.47
C ILE A 153 -20.70 -0.29 -10.55
N PRO A 154 -20.89 -1.57 -10.91
CA PRO A 154 -20.01 -2.26 -11.86
C PRO A 154 -20.01 -1.56 -13.21
N LEU A 155 -18.82 -1.23 -13.73
CA LEU A 155 -18.68 -0.43 -14.95
C LEU A 155 -18.65 -1.28 -16.22
N TYR A 156 -18.25 -2.56 -16.10
CA TYR A 156 -18.00 -3.44 -17.23
C TYR A 156 -18.81 -4.73 -17.13
N PRO A 157 -19.30 -5.28 -18.26
CA PRO A 157 -19.94 -6.60 -18.24
C PRO A 157 -19.07 -7.67 -17.57
N ASN A 158 -19.73 -8.62 -16.93
CA ASN A 158 -19.11 -9.69 -16.15
C ASN A 158 -18.22 -9.17 -15.01
N THR A 159 -18.66 -8.10 -14.34
CA THR A 159 -18.05 -7.60 -13.10
C THR A 159 -19.10 -7.41 -12.01
N ARG A 160 -18.65 -7.33 -10.76
CA ARG A 160 -19.49 -7.14 -9.56
C ARG A 160 -19.07 -5.91 -8.76
N PRO A 161 -19.92 -5.40 -7.84
CA PRO A 161 -19.57 -4.25 -7.01
C PRO A 161 -18.26 -4.46 -6.26
N TYR A 162 -17.43 -3.41 -6.25
CA TYR A 162 -16.10 -3.35 -5.64
C TYR A 162 -15.09 -4.38 -6.18
N GLN A 163 -15.38 -5.03 -7.31
CA GLN A 163 -14.40 -5.85 -8.00
C GLN A 163 -13.26 -4.95 -8.50
N SER A 164 -12.04 -5.28 -8.10
CA SER A 164 -10.84 -4.61 -8.61
C SER A 164 -10.66 -4.92 -10.10
N VAL A 165 -10.63 -3.88 -10.92
CA VAL A 165 -10.33 -3.95 -12.36
C VAL A 165 -9.07 -3.13 -12.62
N PRO A 166 -7.96 -3.73 -13.11
CA PRO A 166 -6.75 -2.99 -13.39
C PRO A 166 -6.97 -2.04 -14.57
N PHE A 167 -6.47 -0.82 -14.47
CA PHE A 167 -6.51 0.17 -15.56
C PHE A 167 -5.12 0.67 -15.95
N GLN A 168 -4.10 0.37 -15.14
CA GLN A 168 -2.72 0.77 -15.37
C GLN A 168 -1.77 -0.25 -14.75
N TRP A 169 -0.58 -0.37 -15.36
CA TRP A 169 0.58 -1.00 -14.74
C TRP A 169 1.87 -0.26 -15.10
N SER A 170 2.89 -0.44 -14.27
CA SER A 170 4.26 -0.01 -14.52
C SER A 170 5.19 -1.22 -14.44
N ASN A 171 6.23 -1.25 -15.26
CA ASN A 171 7.23 -2.30 -15.27
C ASN A 171 8.64 -1.73 -15.46
N HIS A 172 9.45 -1.78 -14.41
CA HIS A 172 10.89 -1.53 -14.54
C HIS A 172 11.64 -2.84 -14.75
N ILE A 173 12.37 -2.94 -15.86
CA ILE A 173 13.05 -4.16 -16.30
C ILE A 173 14.54 -3.97 -16.11
N GLU A 174 15.11 -4.64 -15.12
CA GLU A 174 16.55 -4.68 -14.86
C GLU A 174 17.16 -5.93 -15.50
N THR A 175 18.17 -5.74 -16.33
CA THR A 175 18.92 -6.81 -16.98
C THR A 175 20.20 -7.15 -16.19
N ALA A 176 20.79 -8.31 -16.45
CA ALA A 176 21.93 -8.82 -15.67
C ALA A 176 23.20 -7.94 -15.77
N ASP A 177 23.34 -7.16 -16.84
CA ASP A 177 24.44 -6.19 -17.04
C ASP A 177 24.15 -4.82 -16.38
N GLY A 178 22.99 -4.69 -15.70
CA GLY A 178 22.58 -3.50 -14.98
C GLY A 178 21.79 -2.48 -15.80
N GLN A 179 21.48 -2.75 -17.09
CA GLN A 179 20.61 -1.85 -17.84
C GLN A 179 19.19 -1.88 -17.27
N LEU A 180 18.59 -0.70 -17.14
CA LEU A 180 17.24 -0.48 -16.64
C LEU A 180 16.41 0.19 -17.73
N ARG A 181 15.28 -0.41 -18.08
CA ARG A 181 14.27 0.23 -18.93
C ARG A 181 12.92 0.26 -18.24
N HIS A 182 12.07 1.19 -18.64
CA HIS A 182 10.73 1.34 -18.11
C HIS A 182 9.71 1.17 -19.23
N GLU A 183 8.68 0.38 -18.94
CA GLU A 183 7.51 0.18 -19.80
C GLU A 183 6.26 0.39 -18.93
N ALA A 184 5.18 0.90 -19.51
CA ALA A 184 3.95 1.15 -18.77
C ALA A 184 2.73 1.06 -19.69
N TYR A 185 1.59 0.77 -19.08
CA TYR A 185 0.27 0.84 -19.71
C TYR A 185 -0.64 1.71 -18.86
N LEU A 186 -1.44 2.56 -19.51
CA LEU A 186 -2.52 3.32 -18.87
C LEU A 186 -3.69 3.43 -19.85
N CYS A 187 -4.82 2.84 -19.48
CA CYS A 187 -6.04 2.88 -20.27
C CYS A 187 -6.38 4.32 -20.70
N SER A 188 -6.73 4.49 -21.98
CA SER A 188 -6.93 5.80 -22.61
C SER A 188 -8.29 6.43 -22.32
N ASP A 189 -9.30 5.61 -22.03
CA ASP A 189 -10.71 5.98 -22.08
C ASP A 189 -11.59 5.10 -21.16
N SER A 190 -12.90 5.08 -21.40
CA SER A 190 -13.89 4.35 -20.60
C SER A 190 -14.10 2.89 -21.03
N ARG A 191 -13.38 2.38 -22.04
CA ARG A 191 -13.47 0.98 -22.45
C ARG A 191 -12.99 0.06 -21.32
N ASP A 192 -13.41 -1.21 -21.41
CA ASP A 192 -12.92 -2.26 -20.52
C ASP A 192 -11.43 -2.51 -20.80
N PRO A 193 -10.52 -2.18 -19.87
CA PRO A 193 -9.09 -2.26 -20.11
C PRO A 193 -8.56 -3.68 -20.05
N ARG A 194 -9.30 -4.65 -19.51
CA ARG A 194 -8.76 -5.95 -19.06
C ARG A 194 -7.95 -6.67 -20.14
N GLU A 195 -8.49 -6.76 -21.35
CA GLU A 195 -7.85 -7.51 -22.44
C GLU A 195 -6.63 -6.79 -23.01
N GLU A 196 -6.78 -5.51 -23.36
CA GLU A 196 -5.69 -4.68 -23.89
C GLU A 196 -4.53 -4.58 -22.88
N LEU A 197 -4.86 -4.39 -21.60
CA LEU A 197 -3.91 -4.33 -20.49
C LEU A 197 -3.16 -5.65 -20.30
N ALA A 198 -3.87 -6.79 -20.34
CA ALA A 198 -3.27 -8.11 -20.15
C ALA A 198 -2.35 -8.48 -21.31
N VAL A 199 -2.74 -8.20 -22.55
CA VAL A 199 -1.90 -8.45 -23.73
C VAL A 199 -0.62 -7.62 -23.66
N ALA A 200 -0.73 -6.32 -23.40
CA ALA A 200 0.43 -5.43 -23.27
C ALA A 200 1.36 -5.86 -22.11
N LEU A 201 0.79 -6.33 -21.00
CA LEU A 201 1.56 -6.87 -19.87
C LEU A 201 2.37 -8.11 -20.29
N LEU A 202 1.71 -9.07 -20.95
CA LEU A 202 2.35 -10.33 -21.37
C LEU A 202 3.49 -10.09 -22.37
N GLU A 203 3.34 -9.10 -23.25
CA GLU A 203 4.41 -8.63 -24.14
C GLU A 203 5.59 -8.04 -23.34
N SER A 204 5.31 -7.18 -22.36
CA SER A 204 6.33 -6.50 -21.54
C SER A 204 7.12 -7.46 -20.63
N VAL A 205 6.43 -8.36 -19.92
CA VAL A 205 7.06 -9.30 -18.97
C VAL A 205 7.69 -10.52 -19.63
N GLY A 206 7.37 -10.77 -20.91
CA GLY A 206 7.88 -11.90 -21.68
C GLY A 206 7.70 -13.26 -20.97
N LYS A 207 8.66 -14.17 -21.14
CA LYS A 207 8.60 -15.56 -20.63
C LYS A 207 9.72 -15.93 -19.65
N GLN A 208 10.59 -14.99 -19.26
CA GLN A 208 11.81 -15.30 -18.48
C GLN A 208 12.08 -14.28 -17.38
N GLY A 209 12.79 -14.71 -16.34
CA GLY A 209 13.18 -13.84 -15.23
C GLY A 209 12.10 -13.68 -14.16
N SER A 210 12.48 -13.15 -13.01
CA SER A 210 11.59 -12.96 -11.87
C SER A 210 10.78 -11.68 -11.99
N ILE A 211 9.59 -11.69 -11.41
CA ILE A 211 8.70 -10.54 -11.33
C ILE A 211 8.63 -10.08 -9.88
N CYS A 212 9.48 -9.11 -9.56
CA CYS A 212 9.52 -8.43 -8.27
C CYS A 212 8.24 -7.61 -8.04
N THR A 213 7.50 -7.94 -6.99
CA THR A 213 6.36 -7.16 -6.50
C THR A 213 6.57 -6.80 -5.03
N TYR A 214 5.83 -5.81 -4.52
CA TYR A 214 5.97 -5.40 -3.13
C TYR A 214 4.96 -6.06 -2.19
N THR A 215 3.94 -6.76 -2.67
CA THR A 215 3.08 -7.61 -1.83
C THR A 215 2.46 -8.73 -2.66
N GLY A 216 1.53 -9.50 -2.09
CA GLY A 216 0.68 -10.43 -2.83
C GLY A 216 -0.50 -9.79 -3.56
N TYR A 217 -0.62 -8.45 -3.59
CA TYR A 217 -1.73 -7.77 -4.26
C TYR A 217 -1.75 -8.04 -5.76
N GLU A 218 -0.59 -7.95 -6.41
CA GLU A 218 -0.41 -8.16 -7.86
C GLU A 218 -0.83 -9.57 -8.27
N HIS A 219 -0.55 -10.59 -7.44
CA HIS A 219 -1.02 -11.96 -7.66
C HIS A 219 -2.56 -12.01 -7.74
N GLY A 220 -3.25 -11.27 -6.88
CA GLY A 220 -4.71 -11.15 -6.89
C GLY A 220 -5.24 -10.51 -8.17
N VAL A 221 -4.57 -9.46 -8.66
CA VAL A 221 -4.91 -8.80 -9.93
C VAL A 221 -4.72 -9.75 -11.11
N LEU A 222 -3.58 -10.43 -11.19
CA LEU A 222 -3.26 -11.40 -12.25
C LEU A 222 -4.25 -12.57 -12.29
N THR A 223 -4.56 -13.14 -11.12
CA THR A 223 -5.57 -14.21 -11.00
C THR A 223 -6.95 -13.70 -11.43
N GLY A 224 -7.31 -12.46 -11.06
CA GLY A 224 -8.54 -11.81 -11.50
C GLY A 224 -8.62 -11.64 -13.02
N LEU A 225 -7.52 -11.26 -13.66
CA LEU A 225 -7.41 -11.19 -15.13
C LEU A 225 -7.53 -12.58 -15.76
N ALA A 226 -6.86 -13.60 -15.22
CA ALA A 226 -6.94 -14.98 -15.73
C ALA A 226 -8.37 -15.56 -15.64
N HIS A 227 -9.14 -15.11 -14.64
CA HIS A 227 -10.56 -15.45 -14.50
C HIS A 227 -11.43 -14.72 -15.52
N ALA A 228 -11.18 -13.44 -15.76
CA ALA A 228 -11.92 -12.63 -16.72
C ALA A 228 -11.60 -13.00 -18.19
N LEU A 229 -10.39 -13.49 -18.47
CA LEU A 229 -9.86 -13.77 -19.80
C LEU A 229 -9.37 -15.23 -19.89
N PRO A 230 -10.28 -16.22 -19.99
CA PRO A 230 -9.89 -17.63 -20.00
C PRO A 230 -8.90 -18.02 -21.11
N HIS A 231 -8.91 -17.29 -22.24
CA HIS A 231 -8.00 -17.52 -23.35
C HIS A 231 -6.55 -17.07 -23.08
N LEU A 232 -6.31 -16.20 -22.09
CA LEU A 232 -4.97 -15.78 -21.63
C LEU A 232 -4.56 -16.45 -20.31
N ARG A 233 -5.43 -17.28 -19.71
CA ARG A 233 -5.22 -17.86 -18.38
C ARG A 233 -3.86 -18.54 -18.24
N SER A 234 -3.51 -19.43 -19.17
CA SER A 234 -2.25 -20.17 -19.07
C SER A 234 -1.02 -19.26 -19.07
N ASP A 235 -1.07 -18.16 -19.80
CA ASP A 235 0.04 -17.20 -19.84
C ASP A 235 0.10 -16.38 -18.55
N LEU A 236 -1.04 -15.95 -18.03
CA LEU A 236 -1.14 -15.19 -16.77
C LEU A 236 -0.76 -16.05 -15.56
N ASP A 237 -1.14 -17.34 -15.54
CA ASP A 237 -0.74 -18.28 -14.50
C ASP A 237 0.79 -18.45 -14.50
N HIS A 238 1.43 -18.48 -15.68
CA HIS A 238 2.89 -18.51 -15.78
C HIS A 238 3.56 -17.22 -15.29
N VAL A 239 2.89 -16.06 -15.42
CA VAL A 239 3.34 -14.80 -14.79
C VAL A 239 3.27 -14.91 -13.26
N CYS A 240 2.19 -15.48 -12.73
CA CYS A 240 2.03 -15.74 -11.29
C CYS A 240 3.15 -16.63 -10.73
N ASP A 241 3.56 -17.67 -11.46
CA ASP A 241 4.63 -18.59 -11.06
C ASP A 241 6.01 -17.91 -10.93
N ARG A 242 6.19 -16.76 -11.61
CA ARG A 242 7.44 -15.98 -11.62
C ARG A 242 7.47 -14.88 -10.57
N LEU A 243 6.39 -14.67 -9.81
CA LEU A 243 6.31 -13.63 -8.80
C LEU A 243 7.33 -13.83 -7.69
N TRP A 244 7.95 -12.73 -7.29
CA TRP A 244 8.98 -12.66 -6.26
C TRP A 244 8.67 -11.51 -5.31
N ASP A 245 8.24 -11.83 -4.10
CA ASP A 245 7.71 -10.86 -3.13
C ASP A 245 8.85 -10.22 -2.30
N LEU A 246 9.18 -8.97 -2.63
CA LEU A 246 10.21 -8.19 -1.93
C LEU A 246 9.81 -7.87 -0.48
N HIS A 247 8.53 -7.64 -0.20
CA HIS A 247 8.08 -7.35 1.16
C HIS A 247 8.27 -8.53 2.11
N THR A 248 8.03 -9.76 1.64
CA THR A 248 8.30 -10.95 2.44
C THR A 248 9.78 -11.05 2.82
N ILE A 249 10.69 -10.72 1.90
CA ILE A 249 12.14 -10.69 2.15
C ILE A 249 12.51 -9.60 3.14
N VAL A 250 12.04 -8.36 2.91
CA VAL A 250 12.30 -7.23 3.83
C VAL A 250 11.80 -7.55 5.22
N LYS A 251 10.58 -8.06 5.35
CA LYS A 251 9.96 -8.42 6.63
C LYS A 251 10.72 -9.51 7.38
N ALA A 252 11.29 -10.48 6.67
CA ALA A 252 12.05 -11.57 7.26
C ALA A 252 13.49 -11.20 7.63
N HIS A 253 14.11 -10.27 6.88
CA HIS A 253 15.56 -10.08 6.93
C HIS A 253 16.04 -8.64 7.11
N TYR A 254 15.13 -7.68 7.27
CA TYR A 254 15.52 -6.28 7.46
C TYR A 254 14.55 -5.53 8.37
N TYR A 255 15.09 -4.58 9.12
CA TYR A 255 14.30 -3.61 9.88
C TYR A 255 15.06 -2.30 10.00
N HIS A 256 14.34 -1.18 9.89
CA HIS A 256 14.88 0.15 10.17
C HIS A 256 13.98 0.84 11.20
N PRO A 257 14.51 1.64 12.15
CA PRO A 257 13.70 2.29 13.19
C PRO A 257 12.53 3.13 12.63
N ALA A 258 12.77 3.84 11.52
CA ALA A 258 11.74 4.63 10.83
C ALA A 258 10.59 3.81 10.22
N PHE A 259 10.67 2.47 10.24
CA PHE A 259 9.52 1.63 9.89
C PHE A 259 8.40 1.77 10.92
N GLU A 260 8.73 2.03 12.20
CA GLU A 260 7.77 2.16 13.30
C GLU A 260 6.80 0.97 13.40
N GLY A 261 7.29 -0.22 12.99
CA GLY A 261 6.50 -1.45 12.97
C GLY A 261 5.64 -1.67 11.71
N SER A 262 5.68 -0.74 10.75
CA SER A 262 5.03 -0.87 9.44
C SER A 262 6.01 -1.27 8.35
N TYR A 263 5.61 -2.22 7.52
CA TYR A 263 6.38 -2.67 6.35
C TYR A 263 5.73 -2.25 5.03
N SER A 264 4.83 -1.25 5.02
CA SER A 264 4.33 -0.72 3.75
C SER A 264 5.44 -0.02 2.96
N ILE A 265 5.37 -0.05 1.63
CA ILE A 265 6.42 0.56 0.78
C ILE A 265 6.59 2.06 1.09
N LYS A 266 5.49 2.76 1.40
CA LYS A 266 5.50 4.17 1.80
C LYS A 266 6.24 4.45 3.11
N ARG A 267 6.44 3.45 3.95
CA ARG A 267 7.25 3.55 5.18
C ARG A 267 8.67 3.04 4.95
N VAL A 268 8.81 1.96 4.20
CA VAL A 268 10.12 1.33 3.94
C VAL A 268 10.96 2.12 2.97
N LEU A 269 10.41 2.57 1.84
CA LEU A 269 11.15 3.26 0.79
C LEU A 269 11.78 4.56 1.30
N PRO A 270 11.07 5.50 1.96
CA PRO A 270 11.71 6.72 2.45
C PRO A 270 12.73 6.46 3.57
N ALA A 271 12.58 5.37 4.33
CA ALA A 271 13.53 5.01 5.38
C ALA A 271 14.87 4.48 4.82
N VAL A 272 14.83 3.79 3.68
CA VAL A 272 16.03 3.17 3.08
C VAL A 272 16.61 4.03 1.95
N VAL A 273 15.75 4.71 1.19
CA VAL A 273 16.08 5.55 0.03
C VAL A 273 15.35 6.89 0.15
N PRO A 274 15.78 7.81 1.03
CA PRO A 274 15.00 8.99 1.42
C PRO A 274 14.61 9.93 0.28
N HIS A 275 15.43 10.02 -0.76
CA HIS A 275 15.17 10.90 -1.90
C HIS A 275 14.04 10.42 -2.82
N LEU A 276 13.50 9.21 -2.60
CA LEU A 276 12.34 8.66 -3.33
C LEU A 276 11.05 8.72 -2.52
N ALA A 277 11.00 9.51 -1.45
CA ALA A 277 9.75 9.83 -0.76
C ALA A 277 8.68 10.37 -1.72
N TYR A 278 7.41 10.18 -1.38
CA TYR A 278 6.27 10.46 -2.27
C TYR A 278 5.79 11.92 -2.24
N ASP A 279 6.38 12.75 -1.39
CA ASP A 279 5.94 14.12 -1.14
C ASP A 279 6.00 15.02 -2.39
N ASP A 280 6.81 14.65 -3.40
CA ASP A 280 6.96 15.36 -4.67
C ASP A 280 5.90 15.01 -5.73
N LEU A 281 5.00 14.07 -5.42
CA LEU A 281 3.98 13.58 -6.35
C LEU A 281 2.60 14.19 -6.07
N GLU A 282 1.86 14.45 -7.15
CA GLU A 282 0.46 14.89 -7.07
C GLU A 282 -0.47 13.78 -6.56
N ILE A 283 -0.19 12.54 -6.98
CA ILE A 283 -0.89 11.35 -6.52
C ILE A 283 0.07 10.61 -5.61
N GLN A 284 -0.38 10.36 -4.38
CA GLN A 284 0.44 9.74 -3.34
C GLN A 284 -0.21 8.47 -2.79
N GLU A 285 -1.44 8.13 -3.22
CA GLU A 285 -2.18 6.96 -2.77
C GLU A 285 -3.07 6.35 -3.87
N GLY A 286 -3.20 5.02 -3.87
CA GLY A 286 -3.99 4.28 -4.86
C GLY A 286 -5.49 4.62 -4.89
N VAL A 287 -6.09 5.01 -3.75
CA VAL A 287 -7.49 5.50 -3.75
C VAL A 287 -7.61 6.78 -4.56
N LEU A 288 -6.67 7.71 -4.40
CA LEU A 288 -6.63 8.94 -5.20
C LEU A 288 -6.36 8.60 -6.67
N ALA A 289 -5.46 7.66 -6.98
CA ALA A 289 -5.22 7.19 -8.35
C ALA A 289 -6.52 6.67 -9.01
N SER A 290 -7.26 5.82 -8.30
CA SER A 290 -8.56 5.28 -8.73
C SER A 290 -9.58 6.39 -9.04
N LEU A 291 -9.71 7.37 -8.13
CA LEU A 291 -10.62 8.51 -8.31
C LEU A 291 -10.22 9.39 -9.49
N ARG A 292 -8.91 9.60 -9.69
CA ARG A 292 -8.38 10.39 -10.80
C ARG A 292 -8.61 9.69 -12.14
N PHE A 293 -8.37 8.38 -12.21
CA PHE A 293 -8.70 7.59 -13.39
C PHE A 293 -10.20 7.64 -13.69
N HIS A 294 -11.06 7.39 -12.69
CA HIS A 294 -12.51 7.46 -12.86
C HIS A 294 -12.95 8.82 -13.42
N ARG A 295 -12.37 9.92 -12.91
CA ARG A 295 -12.67 11.28 -13.39
C ARG A 295 -12.33 11.48 -14.87
N ILE A 296 -11.19 10.99 -15.34
CA ILE A 296 -10.82 11.16 -16.76
C ILE A 296 -11.53 10.16 -17.68
N ALA A 297 -11.81 8.95 -17.22
CA ALA A 297 -12.46 7.93 -18.04
C ALA A 297 -13.97 8.20 -18.18
N PHE A 298 -14.65 8.57 -17.10
CA PHE A 298 -16.12 8.65 -17.05
C PHE A 298 -16.68 10.05 -16.77
N GLY A 299 -15.84 11.01 -16.38
CA GLY A 299 -16.25 12.38 -16.09
C GLY A 299 -16.10 13.33 -17.28
N ASN A 300 -16.74 14.50 -17.18
CA ASN A 300 -16.50 15.61 -18.10
C ASN A 300 -15.21 16.35 -17.69
N THR A 301 -14.12 16.05 -18.39
CA THR A 301 -12.79 16.62 -18.13
C THR A 301 -12.20 17.11 -19.44
N ASP A 302 -11.75 18.37 -19.47
CA ASP A 302 -11.10 18.97 -20.65
C ASP A 302 -9.77 18.29 -21.01
N SER A 303 -9.27 18.53 -22.22
CA SER A 303 -8.08 17.86 -22.74
C SER A 303 -6.80 18.17 -21.97
N ALA A 304 -6.65 19.39 -21.44
CA ALA A 304 -5.47 19.79 -20.69
C ALA A 304 -5.44 19.13 -19.31
N GLU A 305 -6.57 19.14 -18.60
CA GLU A 305 -6.69 18.49 -17.29
C GLU A 305 -6.57 16.96 -17.42
N ARG A 306 -7.14 16.37 -18.47
CA ARG A 306 -6.96 14.94 -18.78
C ARG A 306 -5.48 14.60 -18.98
N ALA A 307 -4.74 15.39 -19.75
CA ALA A 307 -3.32 15.17 -19.97
C ALA A 307 -2.50 15.29 -18.67
N ARG A 308 -2.82 16.27 -17.82
CA ARG A 308 -2.18 16.47 -16.52
C ARG A 308 -2.40 15.28 -15.59
N ILE A 309 -3.64 14.83 -15.44
CA ILE A 309 -3.98 13.67 -14.60
C ILE A 309 -3.29 12.40 -15.12
N ARG A 310 -3.30 12.16 -16.44
CA ARG A 310 -2.59 11.02 -17.04
C ARG A 310 -1.10 11.03 -16.72
N LYS A 311 -0.45 12.19 -16.83
CA LYS A 311 0.97 12.36 -16.47
C LYS A 311 1.20 12.08 -14.98
N ALA A 312 0.30 12.52 -14.10
CA ALA A 312 0.40 12.26 -12.66
C ALA A 312 0.24 10.76 -12.33
N LEU A 313 -0.73 10.08 -12.96
CA LEU A 313 -0.94 8.63 -12.82
C LEU A 313 0.29 7.83 -13.26
N LEU A 314 0.86 8.16 -14.42
CA LEU A 314 2.07 7.51 -14.92
C LEU A 314 3.25 7.69 -13.96
N ARG A 315 3.52 8.93 -13.51
CA ARG A 315 4.62 9.21 -12.57
C ARG A 315 4.48 8.50 -11.23
N TYR A 316 3.26 8.36 -10.72
CA TYR A 316 3.01 7.69 -9.45
C TYR A 316 3.31 6.19 -9.54
N CYS A 317 2.73 5.48 -10.50
CA CYS A 317 2.98 4.04 -10.69
C CYS A 317 4.44 3.75 -11.13
N GLU A 318 5.06 4.65 -11.91
CA GLU A 318 6.50 4.61 -12.21
C GLU A 318 7.34 4.67 -10.94
N ARG A 319 7.00 5.57 -9.99
CA ARG A 319 7.70 5.70 -8.70
C ARG A 319 7.63 4.43 -7.87
N ASP A 320 6.49 3.73 -7.83
CA ASP A 320 6.35 2.50 -7.05
C ASP A 320 7.32 1.41 -7.55
N THR A 321 7.38 1.22 -8.86
CA THR A 321 8.29 0.24 -9.47
C THR A 321 9.76 0.65 -9.42
N PHE A 322 10.08 1.93 -9.64
CA PHE A 322 11.44 2.44 -9.48
C PHE A 322 11.91 2.35 -8.01
N GLY A 323 11.00 2.61 -7.07
CA GLY A 323 11.23 2.44 -5.65
C GLY A 323 11.62 1.01 -5.28
N MET A 324 10.99 0.00 -5.88
CA MET A 324 11.39 -1.40 -5.68
C MET A 324 12.81 -1.70 -6.20
N VAL A 325 13.18 -1.15 -7.36
CA VAL A 325 14.54 -1.29 -7.92
C VAL A 325 15.57 -0.74 -6.95
N GLU A 326 15.40 0.51 -6.54
CA GLU A 326 16.37 1.20 -5.69
C GLU A 326 16.39 0.64 -4.26
N LEU A 327 15.24 0.20 -3.73
CA LEU A 327 15.18 -0.50 -2.45
C LEU A 327 15.98 -1.81 -2.50
N ARG A 328 15.81 -2.63 -3.53
CA ARG A 328 16.57 -3.88 -3.68
C ARG A 328 18.08 -3.61 -3.78
N ARG A 329 18.49 -2.61 -4.58
CA ARG A 329 19.88 -2.19 -4.72
C ARG A 329 20.48 -1.70 -3.39
N ALA A 330 19.76 -0.84 -2.67
CA ALA A 330 20.20 -0.32 -1.38
C ALA A 330 20.36 -1.43 -0.33
N LEU A 331 19.43 -2.38 -0.28
CA LEU A 331 19.52 -3.53 0.62
C LEU A 331 20.69 -4.45 0.26
N ALA A 332 20.96 -4.67 -1.03
CA ALA A 332 22.12 -5.45 -1.47
C ALA A 332 23.45 -4.78 -1.03
N ILE A 333 23.58 -3.46 -1.15
CA ILE A 333 24.76 -2.71 -0.69
C ILE A 333 24.97 -2.88 0.81
N LYS A 334 23.91 -2.78 1.62
CA LYS A 334 23.97 -2.94 3.08
C LYS A 334 24.50 -4.32 3.50
N THR A 335 24.24 -5.37 2.72
CA THR A 335 24.78 -6.72 3.00
C THR A 335 26.29 -6.84 2.69
N CYS A 336 26.79 -6.11 1.69
CA CYS A 336 28.21 -6.08 1.35
C CYS A 336 29.03 -5.34 2.43
N ALA A 337 28.51 -4.24 2.97
CA ALA A 337 29.20 -3.47 4.01
C ALA A 337 29.35 -4.24 5.34
N ASN A 338 28.39 -5.12 5.67
CA ASN A 338 28.44 -5.94 6.89
C ASN A 338 29.37 -7.17 6.77
N THR A 339 29.65 -7.65 5.56
CA THR A 339 30.59 -8.77 5.34
C THR A 339 32.05 -8.29 5.29
N SER A 340 32.29 -7.03 4.93
CA SER A 340 33.63 -6.42 4.87
C SER A 340 34.09 -5.82 6.20
N GLY A 341 33.91 -6.49 7.34
CA GLY A 341 34.30 -6.04 8.68
C GLY A 341 35.80 -5.78 8.92
N ARG A 342 36.39 -4.83 8.18
CA ARG A 342 37.56 -4.03 8.52
C ARG A 342 37.23 -2.56 8.18
N SER A 343 37.21 -1.77 9.25
CA SER A 343 37.10 -0.31 9.35
C SER A 343 37.62 0.54 8.19
N GLU A 344 36.82 1.49 7.71
CA GLU A 344 37.01 2.96 7.88
C GLU A 344 35.84 3.76 7.26
N PRO A 345 35.54 4.98 7.74
CA PRO A 345 34.38 5.76 7.32
C PRO A 345 34.69 6.59 6.07
N ILE A 346 34.11 6.26 4.92
CA ILE A 346 34.19 7.11 3.72
C ILE A 346 33.09 8.17 3.79
N SER A 347 33.44 9.32 4.35
CA SER A 347 32.77 10.58 4.02
C SER A 347 33.29 11.08 2.67
N ARG A 348 32.38 11.63 1.85
CA ARG A 348 32.58 12.34 0.56
C ARG A 348 32.94 11.49 -0.67
N ALA A 349 31.91 11.12 -1.44
CA ALA A 349 31.94 11.14 -2.91
C ALA A 349 30.52 11.00 -3.53
N LEU A 350 29.64 11.97 -3.30
CA LEU A 350 28.45 12.17 -4.15
C LEU A 350 28.29 13.64 -4.47
N SER A 351 29.22 14.12 -5.31
CA SER A 351 29.06 15.35 -6.06
C SER A 351 29.94 15.29 -7.30
N ARG A 352 29.44 14.63 -8.35
CA ARG A 352 29.69 14.98 -9.76
C ARG A 352 28.88 14.10 -10.70
N ASN A 353 28.19 14.78 -11.61
CA ASN A 353 27.62 14.33 -12.89
C ASN A 353 26.22 13.68 -12.88
N LEU A 354 25.21 14.50 -12.59
CA LEU A 354 23.93 14.42 -13.29
C LEU A 354 23.69 15.79 -13.96
N SER A 355 23.98 15.89 -15.25
CA SER A 355 23.42 16.96 -16.08
C SER A 355 21.99 16.56 -16.48
N PRO A 356 21.00 17.45 -16.37
CA PRO A 356 19.65 17.15 -16.82
C PRO A 356 19.60 16.99 -18.34
N PRO A 357 18.73 16.13 -18.89
CA PRO A 357 18.54 16.01 -20.33
C PRO A 357 18.00 17.33 -20.89
N LYS A 358 18.71 17.88 -21.89
CA LYS A 358 18.26 19.02 -22.69
C LYS A 358 17.10 18.56 -23.57
N TRP A 359 15.92 19.14 -23.36
CA TRP A 359 14.83 19.07 -24.33
C TRP A 359 15.19 19.95 -25.52
N GLY A 360 15.47 19.33 -26.66
CA GLY A 360 15.65 20.02 -27.93
C GLY A 360 14.30 20.53 -28.43
N THR A 361 14.15 21.85 -28.42
CA THR A 361 13.26 22.57 -29.33
C THR A 361 14.01 22.79 -30.64
N GLU A 362 13.41 22.44 -31.77
CA GLU A 362 13.31 23.23 -33.02
C GLU A 362 13.08 22.33 -34.23
N GLY A 363 12.14 22.74 -35.09
CA GLY A 363 11.79 22.13 -36.37
C GLY A 363 10.32 22.28 -36.70
#